data_AF-A0A8J8KHI8-F1
#
_entry.id   AF-A0A8J8KHI8-F1
#
_cell.length_a   1.000
_cell.length_b   1.000
_cell.length_c   1.000
_cell.angle_alpha   90.00
_cell.angle_beta   90.00
_cell.angle_gamma   90.00
#
_symmetry.space_group_name_H-M   'P 1'
#
loop_
_entity.id
_entity.type
_entity.pdbx_description
1 polymer ?
#
loop_
_entity_poly.entity_id
_entity_poly.type
_entity_poly.pdbx_seq_one_letter_code
_entity_poly.pdbx_strand_id
1 'polypeptide(L)'
;MFEVLATAFEHQPSISMPRAKLTVYLPEALWIHEISTAYRDATFRVSSVLPGADVAIGVIELVASNPVPILAATDDHDDVTDIELLWKHDETAVLQVETTDPSVLAPMQRAGVPMETPFEVEDGAVTWELTTSADRLSTLGDAFDEQDIQYRIEYVHAVDASRAENPLTDRQLEVFLAALDAGYYDVPREATLTDVASALGVTKSTCSDVLHRAESTIAHWFAEDHGARESHGQ
;
A
#
# COMPACT_ATOMS: atom_id res chain seq x y z
N MET A 1 -4.46 27.51 19.38
CA MET A 1 -3.66 26.27 19.25
C MET A 1 -3.77 25.69 17.83
N PHE A 2 -4.94 25.74 17.18
CA PHE A 2 -5.08 25.39 15.75
C PHE A 2 -4.43 26.41 14.78
N GLU A 3 -4.43 27.71 15.09
CA GLU A 3 -3.82 28.74 14.21
C GLU A 3 -2.28 28.70 14.16
N VAL A 4 -1.61 28.12 15.16
CA VAL A 4 -0.14 27.98 15.16
C VAL A 4 0.31 26.85 14.23
N LEU A 5 -0.55 25.85 13.98
CA LEU A 5 -0.27 24.77 13.02
C LEU A 5 -0.44 25.24 11.58
N ALA A 6 -1.36 26.18 11.30
CA ALA A 6 -1.62 26.67 9.95
C ALA A 6 -0.42 27.41 9.34
N THR A 7 0.29 28.22 10.13
CA THR A 7 1.48 28.96 9.66
C THR A 7 2.71 28.06 9.52
N ALA A 8 2.72 26.86 10.12
CA ALA A 8 3.82 25.90 10.01
C ALA A 8 3.82 25.11 8.70
N PHE A 9 2.76 25.20 7.88
CA PHE A 9 2.66 24.55 6.58
C PHE A 9 3.14 25.42 5.39
N GLU A 10 3.32 26.73 5.58
CA GLU A 10 3.63 27.63 4.45
C GLU A 10 5.09 27.56 3.96
N HIS A 11 6.01 26.91 4.69
CA HIS A 11 7.44 26.86 4.34
C HIS A 11 8.13 25.51 4.65
N GLN A 12 7.41 24.38 4.63
CA GLN A 12 8.09 23.09 4.81
C GLN A 12 8.89 22.74 3.54
N PRO A 13 10.21 22.48 3.64
CA PRO A 13 10.94 21.82 2.55
C PRO A 13 10.23 20.49 2.26
N SER A 14 10.17 20.10 0.99
CA SER A 14 9.36 18.96 0.54
C SER A 14 9.57 17.75 1.44
N ILE A 15 8.54 17.39 2.21
CA ILE A 15 8.59 16.21 3.05
C ILE A 15 8.50 15.03 2.09
N SER A 16 9.65 14.43 1.79
CA SER A 16 9.71 13.14 1.14
C SER A 16 9.13 12.11 2.11
N MET A 17 7.96 11.56 1.79
CA MET A 17 7.38 10.43 2.48
C MET A 17 7.80 9.16 1.74
N PRO A 18 8.78 8.40 2.23
CA PRO A 18 9.09 7.14 1.60
C PRO A 18 7.88 6.20 1.65
N ARG A 19 7.43 5.80 0.46
CA ARG A 19 6.61 4.61 0.29
C ARG A 19 7.53 3.42 0.16
N ALA A 20 7.37 2.44 1.03
CA ALA A 20 8.11 1.20 0.98
C ALA A 20 7.15 0.04 0.80
N LYS A 21 7.52 -0.89 -0.06
CA LYS A 21 6.89 -2.20 -0.13
C LYS A 21 7.89 -3.23 0.30
N LEU A 22 7.50 -4.06 1.25
CA LEU A 22 8.36 -5.11 1.76
C LEU A 22 7.55 -6.39 1.98
N THR A 23 8.20 -7.50 1.68
CA THR A 23 7.71 -8.84 2.04
C THR A 23 8.40 -9.26 3.33
N VAL A 24 7.62 -9.60 4.35
CA VAL A 24 8.11 -10.20 5.58
C VAL A 24 7.82 -11.69 5.54
N TYR A 25 8.83 -12.49 5.84
CA TYR A 25 8.70 -13.93 6.03
C TYR A 25 8.41 -14.16 7.50
N LEU A 26 7.21 -14.69 7.77
CA LEU A 26 6.74 -14.93 9.12
C LEU A 26 7.63 -16.00 9.79
N PRO A 27 8.04 -15.82 11.05
CA PRO A 27 8.73 -16.88 11.80
C PRO A 27 7.96 -18.21 11.78
N GLU A 28 8.69 -19.31 11.63
CA GLU A 28 8.09 -20.66 11.51
C GLU A 28 7.24 -21.06 12.73
N ALA A 29 7.53 -20.48 13.90
CA ALA A 29 6.80 -20.76 15.14
C ALA A 29 5.41 -20.10 15.22
N LEU A 30 5.09 -19.16 14.32
CA LEU A 30 3.80 -18.48 14.37
C LEU A 30 2.69 -19.35 13.79
N TRP A 31 1.57 -19.42 14.49
CA TRP A 31 0.38 -20.15 14.02
C TRP A 31 0.02 -19.84 12.57
N ILE A 32 0.00 -18.55 12.19
CA ILE A 32 -0.43 -18.15 10.84
C ILE A 32 0.62 -18.52 9.78
N HIS A 33 1.90 -18.67 10.15
CA HIS A 33 2.91 -19.27 9.28
C HIS A 33 2.62 -20.75 9.06
N GLU A 34 2.48 -21.52 10.15
CA GLU A 34 2.25 -22.97 10.07
C GLU A 34 1.00 -23.30 9.26
N ILE A 35 -0.11 -22.61 9.52
CA ILE A 35 -1.37 -22.83 8.84
C ILE A 35 -1.27 -22.42 7.36
N SER A 36 -0.74 -21.23 7.03
CA SER A 36 -0.68 -20.78 5.63
C SER A 36 0.29 -21.59 4.76
N THR A 37 1.34 -22.17 5.35
CA THR A 37 2.26 -23.07 4.63
C THR A 37 1.73 -24.50 4.49
N ALA A 38 0.91 -24.97 5.45
CA ALA A 38 0.23 -26.26 5.38
C ALA A 38 -0.92 -26.26 4.35
N TYR A 39 -1.61 -25.13 4.22
CA TYR A 39 -2.75 -24.93 3.31
C TYR A 39 -2.42 -23.88 2.26
N ARG A 40 -1.54 -24.23 1.31
CA ARG A 40 -1.02 -23.29 0.28
C ARG A 40 -2.07 -22.76 -0.70
N ASP A 41 -3.25 -23.38 -0.77
CA ASP A 41 -4.38 -22.90 -1.57
C ASP A 41 -5.29 -21.93 -0.79
N ALA A 42 -4.95 -21.62 0.46
CA ALA A 42 -5.67 -20.69 1.30
C ALA A 42 -5.00 -19.32 1.36
N THR A 43 -5.82 -18.28 1.24
CA THR A 43 -5.40 -16.89 1.44
C THR A 43 -6.02 -16.35 2.73
N PHE A 44 -5.19 -15.74 3.58
CA PHE A 44 -5.63 -15.12 4.84
C PHE A 44 -5.57 -13.61 4.69
N ARG A 45 -6.72 -12.99 4.43
CA ARG A 45 -6.83 -11.53 4.31
C ARG A 45 -7.17 -10.92 5.66
N VAL A 46 -6.17 -10.32 6.30
CA VAL A 46 -6.32 -9.65 7.59
C VAL A 46 -6.98 -8.29 7.35
N SER A 47 -8.26 -8.19 7.71
CA SER A 47 -9.07 -6.98 7.52
C SER A 47 -8.83 -5.92 8.59
N SER A 48 -8.52 -6.36 9.81
CA SER A 48 -8.17 -5.49 10.91
C SER A 48 -7.34 -6.24 11.93
N VAL A 49 -6.50 -5.50 12.67
CA VAL A 49 -5.72 -6.04 13.78
C VAL A 49 -5.65 -5.01 14.91
N LEU A 50 -5.84 -5.48 16.13
CA LEU A 50 -5.70 -4.75 17.38
C LEU A 50 -4.53 -5.37 18.15
N PRO A 51 -3.32 -4.83 18.01
CA PRO A 51 -2.17 -5.32 18.76
C PRO A 51 -2.25 -4.88 20.23
N GLY A 52 -2.11 -5.84 21.14
CA GLY A 52 -1.81 -5.64 22.56
C GLY A 52 -0.35 -5.99 22.88
N ALA A 53 0.01 -5.88 24.16
CA ALA A 53 1.38 -6.19 24.61
C ALA A 53 1.69 -7.70 24.54
N ASP A 54 0.71 -8.53 24.94
CA ASP A 54 0.86 -9.99 25.05
C ASP A 54 -0.16 -10.74 24.19
N VAL A 55 -1.14 -10.04 23.63
CA VAL A 55 -2.24 -10.63 22.85
C VAL A 55 -2.53 -9.74 21.65
N ALA A 56 -2.84 -10.30 20.50
CA ALA A 56 -3.42 -9.58 19.37
C ALA A 56 -4.77 -10.18 18.98
N ILE A 57 -5.70 -9.30 18.62
CA ILE A 57 -7.02 -9.68 18.09
C ILE A 57 -7.08 -9.23 16.64
N GLY A 58 -7.46 -10.11 15.72
CA GLY A 58 -7.59 -9.78 14.30
C GLY A 58 -8.90 -10.29 13.71
N VAL A 59 -9.42 -9.57 12.70
CA VAL A 59 -10.49 -10.08 11.83
C VAL A 59 -9.85 -10.55 10.53
N ILE A 60 -10.04 -11.83 10.22
CA ILE A 60 -9.39 -12.50 9.10
C ILE A 60 -10.46 -13.08 8.18
N GLU A 61 -10.39 -12.72 6.91
CA GLU A 61 -11.12 -13.37 5.84
C GLU A 61 -10.25 -14.49 5.25
N LEU A 62 -10.66 -15.72 5.50
CA LEU A 62 -10.07 -16.94 4.97
C LEU A 62 -10.77 -17.31 3.66
N VAL A 63 -10.02 -17.37 2.58
CA VAL A 63 -10.49 -17.85 1.27
C VAL A 63 -9.80 -19.17 0.95
N ALA A 64 -10.57 -20.25 0.79
CA ALA A 64 -10.07 -21.57 0.44
C ALA A 64 -11.18 -22.46 -0.14
N SER A 65 -10.81 -23.43 -0.98
CA SER A 65 -11.75 -24.40 -1.56
C SER A 65 -12.56 -25.16 -0.49
N ASN A 66 -11.96 -25.39 0.68
CA ASN A 66 -12.62 -25.94 1.85
C ASN A 66 -12.04 -25.32 3.14
N PRO A 67 -12.71 -24.32 3.74
CA PRO A 67 -12.17 -23.64 4.92
C PRO A 67 -12.25 -24.49 6.19
N VAL A 68 -13.14 -25.49 6.27
CA VAL A 68 -13.44 -26.20 7.53
C VAL A 68 -12.21 -26.85 8.19
N PRO A 69 -11.32 -27.59 7.47
CA PRO A 69 -10.12 -28.16 8.07
C PRO A 69 -9.12 -27.11 8.55
N ILE A 70 -9.07 -25.96 7.88
CA ILE A 70 -8.18 -24.84 8.23
C ILE A 70 -8.66 -24.18 9.53
N LEU A 71 -9.97 -23.99 9.67
CA LEU A 71 -10.58 -23.48 10.91
C LEU A 71 -10.26 -24.38 12.11
N ALA A 72 -10.41 -25.70 11.94
CA ALA A 72 -10.11 -26.67 12.99
C ALA A 72 -8.61 -26.65 13.35
N ALA A 73 -7.72 -26.61 12.36
CA ALA A 73 -6.28 -26.53 12.61
C ALA A 73 -5.85 -25.21 13.28
N THR A 74 -6.57 -24.12 13.01
CA THR A 74 -6.34 -22.82 13.66
C THR A 74 -6.81 -22.84 15.12
N ASP A 75 -7.99 -23.39 15.40
CA ASP A 75 -8.54 -23.56 16.76
C ASP A 75 -7.67 -24.49 17.64
N ASP A 76 -7.07 -25.52 17.04
CA ASP A 76 -6.22 -26.50 17.74
C ASP A 76 -4.78 -25.98 18.01
N HIS A 77 -4.40 -24.80 17.53
CA HIS A 77 -3.03 -24.28 17.66
C HIS A 77 -2.77 -23.61 19.02
N ASP A 78 -1.64 -23.91 19.66
CA ASP A 78 -1.34 -23.47 21.04
C ASP A 78 -1.31 -21.93 21.22
N ASP A 79 -0.87 -21.19 20.21
CA ASP A 79 -0.85 -19.71 20.22
C ASP A 79 -2.20 -19.03 19.95
N VAL A 80 -3.25 -19.79 19.61
CA VAL A 80 -4.60 -19.26 19.37
C VAL A 80 -5.45 -19.52 20.60
N THR A 81 -5.91 -18.45 21.25
CA THR A 81 -6.69 -18.55 22.50
C THR A 81 -8.18 -18.53 22.28
N ASP A 82 -8.64 -17.90 21.19
CA ASP A 82 -10.06 -17.82 20.85
C ASP A 82 -10.23 -17.65 19.33
N ILE A 83 -11.23 -18.33 18.79
CA ILE A 83 -11.67 -18.18 17.40
C ILE A 83 -13.19 -18.10 17.34
N GLU A 84 -13.69 -17.02 16.75
CA GLU A 84 -15.12 -16.82 16.53
C GLU A 84 -15.41 -16.76 15.03
N LEU A 85 -16.22 -17.70 14.53
CA LEU A 85 -16.72 -17.66 13.15
C LEU A 85 -17.84 -16.62 13.05
N LEU A 86 -17.53 -15.47 12.47
CA LEU A 86 -18.49 -14.38 12.27
C LEU A 86 -19.46 -14.68 11.13
N TRP A 87 -18.94 -15.17 10.00
CA TRP A 87 -19.76 -15.66 8.89
C TRP A 87 -19.01 -16.62 7.98
N LYS A 88 -19.76 -17.43 7.22
CA LYS A 88 -19.23 -18.35 6.19
C LYS A 88 -20.16 -18.40 4.98
N HIS A 89 -19.62 -18.26 3.77
CA HIS A 89 -20.33 -18.46 2.50
C HIS A 89 -19.38 -19.10 1.49
N ASP A 90 -19.81 -20.20 0.86
CA ASP A 90 -19.01 -20.92 -0.14
C ASP A 90 -17.56 -21.21 0.33
N GLU A 91 -16.59 -20.62 -0.36
CA GLU A 91 -15.14 -20.75 -0.19
C GLU A 91 -14.56 -19.70 0.78
N THR A 92 -15.41 -18.86 1.38
CA THR A 92 -14.99 -17.76 2.25
C THR A 92 -15.53 -17.94 3.67
N ALA A 93 -14.67 -17.75 4.65
CA ALA A 93 -15.02 -17.69 6.07
C ALA A 93 -14.39 -16.44 6.70
N VAL A 94 -15.13 -15.70 7.51
CA VAL A 94 -14.59 -14.59 8.29
C VAL A 94 -14.58 -14.93 9.75
N LEU A 95 -13.43 -14.71 10.36
CA LEU A 95 -13.06 -15.15 11.69
C LEU A 95 -12.59 -13.94 12.48
N GLN A 96 -12.95 -13.89 13.75
CA GLN A 96 -12.19 -13.14 14.73
C GLN A 96 -11.24 -14.12 15.43
N VAL A 97 -9.95 -13.81 15.46
CA VAL A 97 -8.91 -14.65 16.06
C VAL A 97 -8.19 -13.86 17.13
N GLU A 98 -8.04 -14.45 18.30
CA GLU A 98 -7.18 -13.97 19.38
C GLU A 98 -5.93 -14.86 19.48
N THR A 99 -4.75 -14.23 19.51
CA THR A 99 -3.47 -14.95 19.61
C THR A 99 -2.57 -14.37 20.68
N THR A 100 -1.85 -15.25 21.39
CA THR A 100 -0.87 -14.90 22.42
C THR A 100 0.55 -14.66 21.90
N ASP A 101 0.81 -14.91 20.62
CA ASP A 101 2.10 -14.58 20.00
C ASP A 101 1.94 -13.49 18.93
N PRO A 102 1.88 -12.20 19.33
CA PRO A 102 1.85 -11.08 18.41
C PRO A 102 3.26 -10.63 17.98
N SER A 103 4.30 -11.48 18.12
CA SER A 103 5.70 -11.07 17.97
C SER A 103 6.03 -10.43 16.63
N VAL A 104 5.40 -10.88 15.53
CA VAL A 104 5.60 -10.28 14.19
C VAL A 104 5.11 -8.83 14.08
N LEU A 105 4.19 -8.42 14.94
CA LEU A 105 3.65 -7.05 14.97
C LEU A 105 4.52 -6.10 15.82
N ALA A 106 5.41 -6.64 16.65
CA ALA A 106 6.22 -5.86 17.58
C ALA A 106 7.21 -4.89 16.90
N PRO A 107 7.89 -5.23 15.78
CA PRO A 107 8.76 -4.31 15.05
C PRO A 107 8.03 -3.05 14.60
N MET A 108 6.81 -3.21 14.07
CA MET A 108 5.98 -2.08 13.63
C MET A 108 5.64 -1.14 14.78
N GLN A 109 5.28 -1.71 15.95
CA GLN A 109 5.00 -0.94 17.16
C GLN A 109 6.24 -0.20 17.67
N ARG A 110 7.41 -0.86 17.73
CA ARG A 110 8.67 -0.21 18.15
C ARG A 110 9.09 0.93 17.22
N ALA A 111 9.00 0.72 15.92
CA ALA A 111 9.33 1.73 14.93
C ALA A 111 8.27 2.85 14.82
N GLY A 112 7.09 2.62 15.41
CA GLY A 112 5.92 3.49 15.29
C GLY A 112 5.50 3.67 13.82
N VAL A 113 5.56 2.58 13.05
CA VAL A 113 5.08 2.53 11.67
C VAL A 113 3.63 2.02 11.71
N PRO A 114 2.64 2.81 11.26
CA PRO A 114 1.26 2.35 11.23
C PRO A 114 1.12 1.20 10.21
N MET A 115 0.32 0.21 10.57
CA MET A 115 0.00 -0.90 9.70
C MET A 115 -1.18 -0.54 8.82
N GLU A 116 -1.02 -0.69 7.52
CA GLU A 116 -2.11 -0.52 6.57
C GLU A 116 -2.87 -1.85 6.48
N THR A 117 -4.20 -1.77 6.58
CA THR A 117 -5.12 -2.91 6.40
C THR A 117 -6.08 -2.59 5.26
N PRO A 118 -6.55 -3.60 4.50
CA PRO A 118 -6.24 -5.03 4.67
C PRO A 118 -4.87 -5.42 4.08
N PHE A 119 -4.32 -6.54 4.56
CA PHE A 119 -3.16 -7.20 3.95
C PHE A 119 -3.38 -8.71 3.90
N GLU A 120 -2.61 -9.40 3.05
CA GLU A 120 -2.77 -10.83 2.80
C GLU A 120 -1.55 -11.61 3.30
N VAL A 121 -1.83 -12.75 3.94
CA VAL A 121 -0.84 -13.74 4.35
C VAL A 121 -1.04 -14.99 3.52
N GLU A 122 0.02 -15.40 2.84
CA GLU A 122 0.06 -16.57 1.95
C GLU A 122 1.41 -17.27 2.10
N ASP A 123 1.41 -18.61 2.20
CA ASP A 123 2.62 -19.43 2.28
C ASP A 123 3.69 -18.91 3.26
N GLY A 124 3.26 -18.51 4.46
CA GLY A 124 4.15 -18.03 5.52
C GLY A 124 4.77 -16.65 5.27
N ALA A 125 4.24 -15.88 4.33
CA ALA A 125 4.72 -14.53 4.01
C ALA A 125 3.59 -13.51 3.98
N VAL A 126 3.94 -12.26 4.29
CA VAL A 126 3.04 -11.10 4.20
C VAL A 126 3.73 -9.99 3.42
N THR A 127 2.99 -9.31 2.55
CA THR A 127 3.47 -8.12 1.86
C THR A 127 2.80 -6.88 2.43
N TRP A 128 3.61 -5.94 2.93
CA TRP A 128 3.14 -4.66 3.45
C TRP A 128 3.59 -3.51 2.57
N GLU A 129 2.66 -2.61 2.29
CA GLU A 129 2.94 -1.27 1.78
C GLU A 129 2.87 -0.29 2.94
N LEU A 130 3.89 0.57 3.05
CA LEU A 130 4.11 1.43 4.19
C LEU A 130 4.36 2.86 3.70
N THR A 131 3.65 3.82 4.28
CA THR A 131 3.93 5.24 4.12
C THR A 131 4.47 5.80 5.43
N THR A 132 5.80 5.95 5.54
CA THR A 132 6.45 6.38 6.79
C THR A 132 7.69 7.24 6.52
N SER A 133 8.38 7.75 7.54
CA SER A 133 9.63 8.49 7.36
C SER A 133 10.83 7.54 7.17
N ALA A 134 11.92 8.04 6.56
CA ALA A 134 13.14 7.26 6.37
C ALA A 134 13.71 6.76 7.71
N ASP A 135 13.69 7.58 8.75
CA ASP A 135 14.15 7.20 10.10
C ASP A 135 13.33 6.05 10.69
N ARG A 136 12.00 6.09 10.53
CA ARG A 136 11.10 5.03 11.01
C ARG A 136 11.26 3.75 10.21
N LEU A 137 11.48 3.85 8.90
CA LEU A 137 11.76 2.69 8.06
C LEU A 137 13.10 2.03 8.44
N SER A 138 14.14 2.82 8.73
CA SER A 138 15.41 2.30 9.26
C SER A 138 15.21 1.60 10.59
N THR A 139 14.48 2.22 11.51
CA THR A 139 14.17 1.63 12.84
C THR A 139 13.37 0.34 12.69
N LEU A 140 12.48 0.26 11.70
CA LEU A 140 11.74 -0.97 11.40
C LEU A 140 12.66 -2.10 10.92
N GLY A 141 13.61 -1.79 10.04
CA GLY A 141 14.64 -2.76 9.60
C GLY A 141 15.47 -3.27 10.77
N ASP A 142 15.98 -2.37 11.61
CA ASP A 142 16.74 -2.73 12.82
C ASP A 142 15.90 -3.62 13.76
N ALA A 143 14.62 -3.30 13.94
CA ALA A 143 13.73 -4.07 14.80
C ALA A 143 13.36 -5.45 14.25
N PHE A 144 13.35 -5.64 12.92
CA PHE A 144 13.23 -6.96 12.31
C PHE A 144 14.51 -7.78 12.52
N ASP A 145 15.68 -7.17 12.29
CA ASP A 145 16.98 -7.83 12.47
C ASP A 145 17.21 -8.27 13.93
N GLU A 146 16.81 -7.45 14.90
CA GLU A 146 16.88 -7.77 16.34
C GLU A 146 16.03 -8.99 16.74
N GLN A 147 14.99 -9.31 15.96
CA GLN A 147 14.10 -10.45 16.22
C GLN A 147 14.34 -11.62 15.27
N ASP A 148 15.42 -11.58 14.49
CA ASP A 148 15.75 -12.57 13.45
C ASP A 148 14.62 -12.76 12.41
N ILE A 149 13.76 -11.74 12.22
CA ILE A 149 12.66 -11.77 11.25
C ILE A 149 13.22 -11.47 9.87
N GLN A 150 13.10 -12.44 8.96
CA GLN A 150 13.56 -12.27 7.59
C GLN A 150 12.59 -11.37 6.81
N TYR A 151 13.13 -10.41 6.07
CA TYR A 151 12.33 -9.56 5.18
C TYR A 151 13.09 -9.25 3.89
N ARG A 152 12.33 -8.91 2.85
CA ARG A 152 12.83 -8.46 1.55
C ARG A 152 12.14 -7.15 1.19
N ILE A 153 12.93 -6.11 1.01
CA ILE A 153 12.45 -4.85 0.45
C ILE A 153 12.20 -5.07 -1.04
N GLU A 154 10.98 -4.77 -1.50
CA GLU A 154 10.64 -4.79 -2.93
C GLU A 154 11.02 -3.46 -3.56
N TYR A 155 10.61 -2.35 -2.94
CA TYR A 155 11.02 -1.00 -3.31
C TYR A 155 10.95 -0.04 -2.13
N VAL A 156 11.72 1.04 -2.24
CA VAL A 156 11.56 2.26 -1.41
C VAL A 156 11.56 3.45 -2.35
N HIS A 157 10.41 4.08 -2.51
CA HIS A 157 10.24 5.30 -3.28
C HIS A 157 10.16 6.49 -2.35
N ALA A 158 11.12 7.41 -2.48
CA ALA A 158 10.99 8.75 -1.92
C ALA A 158 9.85 9.46 -2.67
N VAL A 159 8.65 9.45 -2.09
CA VAL A 159 7.55 10.23 -2.66
C VAL A 159 7.73 11.64 -2.13
N ASP A 160 8.27 12.54 -2.96
CA ASP A 160 8.12 13.97 -2.70
C ASP A 160 6.61 14.22 -2.50
N ALA A 161 6.19 14.72 -1.34
CA ALA A 161 4.77 14.99 -1.07
C ALA A 161 4.11 15.88 -2.14
N SER A 162 4.90 16.66 -2.90
CA SER A 162 4.42 17.43 -4.06
C SER A 162 4.16 16.59 -5.33
N ARG A 163 4.84 15.45 -5.49
CA ARG A 163 4.68 14.50 -6.61
C ARG A 163 3.74 13.32 -6.30
N ALA A 164 3.44 13.09 -5.02
CA ALA A 164 2.51 12.03 -4.59
C ALA A 164 1.08 12.25 -5.12
N GLU A 165 0.67 13.51 -5.25
CA GLU A 165 -0.71 13.89 -5.56
C GLU A 165 -0.88 14.46 -6.97
N ASN A 166 0.18 15.03 -7.56
CA ASN A 166 0.13 15.56 -8.91
C ASN A 166 1.54 15.66 -9.55
N PRO A 167 1.86 14.86 -10.58
CA PRO A 167 3.16 14.95 -11.23
C PRO A 167 3.27 16.18 -12.16
N LEU A 168 2.17 16.87 -12.44
CA LEU A 168 2.09 17.98 -13.38
C LEU A 168 2.34 19.34 -12.71
N THR A 169 3.00 20.25 -13.42
CA THR A 169 2.97 21.69 -13.08
C THR A 169 1.55 22.25 -13.18
N ASP A 170 1.25 23.35 -12.46
CA ASP A 170 -0.07 24.02 -12.52
C ASP A 170 -0.56 24.24 -13.95
N ARG A 171 0.35 24.68 -14.83
CA ARG A 171 0.01 24.93 -16.23
C ARG A 171 -0.24 23.65 -17.03
N GLN A 172 0.46 22.57 -16.73
CA GLN A 172 0.21 21.27 -17.35
C GLN A 172 -1.12 20.68 -16.87
N LEU A 173 -1.39 20.75 -15.57
CA LEU A 173 -2.65 20.29 -14.97
C LEU A 173 -3.84 21.04 -15.55
N GLU A 174 -3.79 22.37 -15.57
CA GLU A 174 -4.85 23.23 -16.12
C GLU A 174 -5.19 22.85 -17.57
N VAL A 175 -4.18 22.69 -18.43
CA VAL A 175 -4.39 22.36 -19.84
C VAL A 175 -4.87 20.92 -20.01
N PHE A 176 -4.37 19.98 -19.20
CA PHE A 176 -4.77 18.57 -19.24
C PHE A 176 -6.22 18.36 -18.78
N LEU A 177 -6.64 19.01 -17.68
CA LEU A 177 -8.02 18.97 -17.20
C LEU A 177 -8.98 19.62 -18.19
N ALA A 178 -8.62 20.76 -18.78
CA ALA A 178 -9.45 21.38 -19.81
C ALA A 178 -9.61 20.51 -21.06
N ALA A 179 -8.59 19.70 -21.41
CA ALA A 179 -8.68 18.73 -22.49
C ALA A 179 -9.60 17.55 -22.13
N LEU A 180 -9.51 17.04 -20.90
CA LEU A 180 -10.42 16.01 -20.37
C LEU A 180 -11.87 16.50 -20.35
N ASP A 181 -12.13 17.68 -19.78
CA ASP A 181 -13.47 18.25 -19.67
C ASP A 181 -14.12 18.55 -21.03
N ALA A 182 -13.29 18.84 -22.04
CA ALA A 182 -13.75 19.03 -23.41
C ALA A 182 -14.01 17.71 -24.16
N GLY A 183 -13.63 16.57 -23.60
CA GLY A 183 -13.72 15.26 -24.25
C GLY A 183 -12.67 15.04 -25.34
N TYR A 184 -11.50 15.68 -25.22
CA TYR A 184 -10.38 15.48 -26.15
C TYR A 184 -9.79 14.07 -26.10
N TYR A 185 -9.86 13.43 -24.93
CA TYR A 185 -9.36 12.06 -24.69
C TYR A 185 -10.43 10.98 -24.82
N ASP A 186 -11.69 11.34 -25.05
CA ASP A 186 -12.80 10.39 -25.16
C ASP A 186 -12.72 9.53 -26.41
N VAL A 187 -13.43 8.40 -26.37
CA VAL A 187 -13.57 7.48 -27.51
C VAL A 187 -15.05 7.23 -27.77
N PRO A 188 -15.67 7.83 -28.81
CA PRO A 188 -15.07 8.76 -29.79
C PRO A 188 -14.77 10.14 -29.20
N ARG A 189 -13.78 10.86 -29.76
CA ARG A 189 -13.39 12.21 -29.30
C ARG A 189 -14.54 13.20 -29.51
N GLU A 190 -14.86 13.96 -28.46
CA GLU A 190 -15.90 14.99 -28.50
C GLU A 190 -15.35 16.39 -28.81
N ALA A 191 -14.05 16.62 -28.59
CA ALA A 191 -13.37 17.87 -28.95
C ALA A 191 -12.05 17.66 -29.69
N THR A 192 -11.66 18.70 -30.44
CA THR A 192 -10.36 18.80 -31.08
C THR A 192 -9.38 19.60 -30.23
N LEU A 193 -8.08 19.45 -30.50
CA LEU A 193 -7.04 20.26 -29.88
C LEU A 193 -7.24 21.78 -30.11
N THR A 194 -7.88 22.14 -31.22
CA THR A 194 -8.21 23.55 -31.52
C THR A 194 -9.28 24.09 -30.57
N ASP A 195 -10.24 23.25 -30.18
CA ASP A 195 -11.33 23.63 -29.27
C ASP A 195 -10.78 23.85 -27.86
N VAL A 196 -9.89 22.96 -27.40
CA VAL A 196 -9.17 23.09 -26.12
C VAL A 196 -8.30 24.35 -26.10
N ALA A 197 -7.54 24.60 -27.17
CA ALA A 197 -6.72 25.81 -27.27
C ALA A 197 -7.55 27.10 -27.23
N SER A 198 -8.72 27.08 -27.88
CA SER A 198 -9.66 28.21 -27.88
C SER A 198 -10.27 28.45 -26.50
N ALA A 199 -10.64 27.39 -25.78
CA ALA A 199 -11.18 27.49 -24.41
C ALA A 199 -10.17 28.10 -23.44
N LEU A 200 -8.88 27.83 -23.63
CA LEU A 200 -7.78 28.31 -22.77
C LEU A 200 -7.16 29.62 -23.24
N GLY A 201 -7.64 30.21 -24.35
CA GLY A 201 -7.10 31.45 -24.90
C GLY A 201 -5.64 31.37 -25.35
N VAL A 202 -5.18 30.19 -25.81
CA VAL A 202 -3.81 29.96 -26.27
C VAL A 202 -3.74 29.51 -27.72
N THR A 203 -2.54 29.55 -28.31
CA THR A 203 -2.33 29.00 -29.64
C THR A 203 -2.41 27.47 -29.62
N LYS A 204 -2.82 26.89 -30.76
CA LYS A 204 -2.85 25.42 -30.92
C LYS A 204 -1.49 24.77 -30.67
N SER A 205 -0.39 25.40 -31.10
CA SER A 205 0.96 24.89 -30.85
C SER A 205 1.31 24.90 -29.36
N THR A 206 1.02 26.00 -28.66
CA THR A 206 1.25 26.08 -27.20
C THR A 206 0.42 25.04 -26.44
N CYS A 207 -0.84 24.84 -26.81
CA CYS A 207 -1.69 23.82 -26.21
C CYS A 207 -1.13 22.41 -26.45
N SER A 208 -0.70 22.12 -27.68
CA SER A 208 -0.05 20.85 -28.04
C SER A 208 1.21 20.59 -27.22
N ASP A 209 2.09 21.59 -27.09
CA ASP A 209 3.36 21.45 -26.38
C ASP A 209 3.18 21.27 -24.88
N VAL A 210 2.16 21.89 -24.29
CA VAL A 210 1.85 21.70 -22.86
C VAL A 210 1.23 20.33 -22.62
N LEU A 211 0.27 19.90 -23.45
CA LEU A 211 -0.32 18.56 -23.34
C LEU A 211 0.71 17.46 -23.52
N HIS A 212 1.56 17.54 -24.54
CA HIS A 212 2.59 16.52 -24.77
C HIS A 212 3.56 16.42 -23.58
N ARG A 213 3.92 17.55 -22.95
CA ARG A 213 4.75 17.53 -21.74
C ARG A 213 3.98 16.96 -20.54
N ALA A 214 2.69 17.28 -20.39
CA ALA A 214 1.85 16.72 -19.34
C ALA A 214 1.73 15.19 -19.48
N GLU A 215 1.38 14.71 -20.67
CA GLU A 215 1.28 13.29 -21.01
C GLU A 215 2.60 12.55 -20.80
N SER A 216 3.73 13.12 -21.23
CA SER A 216 5.06 12.53 -21.00
C SER A 216 5.40 12.43 -19.52
N THR A 217 5.06 13.46 -18.74
CA THR A 217 5.25 13.45 -17.29
C THR A 217 4.38 12.39 -16.62
N ILE A 218 3.09 12.28 -16.99
CA ILE A 218 2.18 11.23 -16.50
C ILE A 218 2.70 9.85 -16.87
N ALA A 219 3.14 9.64 -18.11
CA ALA A 219 3.63 8.34 -18.57
C ALA A 219 4.90 7.90 -17.82
N HIS A 220 5.83 8.82 -17.56
CA HIS A 220 7.02 8.51 -16.77
C HIS A 220 6.68 8.26 -15.30
N TRP A 221 5.83 9.10 -14.70
CA TRP A 221 5.36 8.90 -13.33
C TRP A 221 4.64 7.56 -13.16
N PHE A 222 3.72 7.22 -14.06
CA PHE A 222 3.00 5.94 -14.05
C PHE A 222 3.95 4.74 -14.20
N ALA A 223 4.94 4.82 -15.08
CA ALA A 223 5.93 3.77 -15.27
C ALA A 223 6.88 3.60 -14.06
N GLU A 224 7.21 4.69 -13.37
CA GLU A 224 8.00 4.69 -12.13
C GLU A 224 7.21 4.08 -10.97
N ASP A 225 5.92 4.43 -10.84
CA ASP A 225 5.02 3.92 -9.79
C ASP A 225 4.68 2.43 -9.95
N HIS A 226 4.64 1.92 -11.19
CA HIS A 226 4.31 0.51 -11.49
C HIS A 226 5.52 -0.35 -11.89
N GLY A 227 6.75 0.08 -11.55
CA GLY A 227 7.97 -0.73 -11.70
C GLY A 227 8.40 -1.05 -13.14
N ALA A 228 7.89 -0.33 -14.15
CA ALA A 228 8.10 -0.66 -15.57
C ALA A 228 9.46 -0.21 -16.15
N ARG A 229 10.42 0.19 -15.31
CA ARG A 229 11.79 0.51 -15.74
C ARG A 229 12.82 -0.25 -14.92
N GLU A 230 13.06 -1.50 -15.32
CA GLU A 230 14.32 -2.17 -15.03
C GLU A 230 15.46 -1.34 -15.64
N SER A 231 16.37 -0.88 -14.79
CA SER A 231 17.56 -0.16 -15.19
C SER A 231 18.43 -1.04 -16.10
N HIS A 232 18.36 -0.80 -17.40
CA HIS A 232 19.46 -1.17 -18.30
C HIS A 232 20.62 -0.22 -18.00
N GLY A 233 21.40 -0.58 -16.98
CA GLY A 233 22.70 0.01 -16.71
C GLY A 233 23.63 -0.23 -17.91
N GLN A 234 24.33 0.83 -18.29
CA GLN A 234 25.44 0.82 -19.24
C GLN A 234 26.73 1.13 -18.49
#